data_AF-A0A962W8U0-F1
#
_entry.id   AF-A0A962W8U0-F1
#
_cell.length_a   1.000
_cell.length_b   1.000
_cell.length_c   1.000
_cell.angle_alpha   90.00
_cell.angle_beta   90.00
_cell.angle_gamma   90.00
#
_symmetry.space_group_name_H-M   'P 1'
#
loop_
_entity.id
_entity.type
_entity.pdbx_description
1 polymer ?
#
loop_
_entity_poly.entity_id
_entity_poly.type
_entity_poly.pdbx_seq_one_letter_code
_entity_poly.pdbx_strand_id
1 'polypeptide(L)'
;ASAATGDGAIVMGGLRGRMFRSADEGATWTVVDKPVTSSIVAAIRLSDGRLVAVSAAGEVLVSSDKGYTFAPVPIEYVGPLSSVAEGPAGTLLLGGLKGIHKVALPR
;
A
#
# COMPACT_ATOMS: atom_id res chain seq x y z
N ALA A 1 -6.35 -2.06 -6.56
CA ALA A 1 -5.88 -2.49 -5.23
C ALA A 1 -6.86 -2.03 -4.15
N SER A 2 -7.07 -2.81 -3.10
CA SER A 2 -7.89 -2.39 -1.95
C SER A 2 -7.37 -2.98 -0.64
N ALA A 3 -7.63 -2.29 0.47
CA ALA A 3 -7.35 -2.77 1.82
C ALA A 3 -8.42 -2.24 2.78
N ALA A 4 -8.81 -3.07 3.77
CA ALA A 4 -9.63 -2.62 4.89
C ALA A 4 -8.75 -1.98 5.96
N THR A 5 -9.24 -0.93 6.61
CA THR A 5 -8.54 -0.21 7.67
C THR A 5 -8.88 -0.79 9.06
N GLY A 6 -8.22 -0.27 10.11
CA GLY A 6 -8.54 -0.65 11.50
C GLY A 6 -9.88 -0.15 12.02
N ASP A 7 -10.44 0.88 11.39
CA ASP A 7 -11.72 1.51 11.76
C ASP A 7 -12.89 1.09 10.83
N GLY A 8 -12.72 0.02 10.05
CA GLY A 8 -13.77 -0.51 9.16
C GLY A 8 -13.93 0.24 7.83
N ALA A 9 -13.12 1.27 7.58
CA ALA A 9 -13.06 1.95 6.29
C ALA A 9 -12.39 1.08 5.21
N ILE A 10 -12.61 1.46 3.96
CA ILE A 10 -11.98 0.84 2.78
C ILE A 10 -11.05 1.87 2.16
N VAL A 11 -9.83 1.46 1.84
CA VAL A 11 -8.94 2.21 0.95
C VAL A 11 -8.89 1.51 -0.39
N MET A 12 -9.03 2.27 -1.48
CA MET A 12 -8.81 1.79 -2.84
C MET A 12 -7.74 2.62 -3.53
N GLY A 13 -6.91 1.94 -4.32
CA GLY A 13 -5.90 2.55 -5.18
C GLY A 13 -5.97 1.98 -6.58
N GLY A 14 -5.62 2.81 -7.57
CA GLY A 14 -5.67 2.40 -8.96
C GLY A 14 -4.79 3.23 -9.89
N LEU A 15 -5.26 3.38 -11.13
CA LEU A 15 -4.51 3.97 -12.23
C LEU A 15 -4.06 5.40 -11.92
N ARG A 16 -2.90 5.79 -12.47
CA ARG A 16 -2.32 7.12 -12.32
C ARG A 16 -2.15 7.55 -10.87
N GLY A 17 -1.91 6.58 -10.00
CA GLY A 17 -1.70 6.80 -8.57
C GLY A 17 -2.90 7.34 -7.84
N ARG A 18 -4.13 7.21 -8.34
CA ARG A 18 -5.28 7.68 -7.56
C ARG A 18 -5.52 6.76 -6.36
N MET A 19 -5.78 7.35 -5.20
CA MET A 19 -6.21 6.65 -4.00
C MET A 19 -7.41 7.35 -3.37
N PHE A 20 -8.29 6.55 -2.78
CA PHE A 20 -9.52 6.99 -2.15
C PHE A 20 -9.79 6.19 -0.89
N ARG A 21 -10.49 6.80 0.06
CA ARG A 21 -10.96 6.17 1.30
C ARG A 21 -12.47 6.32 1.40
N SER A 22 -13.15 5.29 1.83
CA SER A 22 -14.58 5.29 2.15
C SER A 22 -14.79 4.82 3.58
N ALA A 23 -15.56 5.57 4.36
CA ALA A 23 -15.93 5.22 5.73
C ALA A 23 -17.33 4.60 5.84
N ASP A 24 -18.02 4.45 4.72
CA ASP A 24 -19.44 4.09 4.59
C ASP A 24 -19.62 2.96 3.56
N GLU A 25 -18.75 1.95 3.63
CA GLU A 25 -18.83 0.72 2.83
C GLU A 25 -18.85 0.94 1.31
N GLY A 26 -18.23 2.04 0.86
CA GLY A 26 -18.09 2.39 -0.55
C GLY A 26 -19.18 3.32 -1.09
N ALA A 27 -20.09 3.81 -0.24
CA ALA A 27 -21.14 4.74 -0.66
C ALA A 27 -20.57 6.10 -1.05
N THR A 28 -19.62 6.63 -0.28
CA THR A 28 -18.89 7.87 -0.59
C THR A 28 -17.38 7.70 -0.46
N TRP A 29 -16.64 8.54 -1.18
CA TRP A 29 -15.18 8.43 -1.30
C TRP A 29 -14.51 9.78 -1.13
N THR A 30 -13.51 9.83 -0.25
CA THR A 30 -12.62 10.98 -0.09
C THR A 30 -11.27 10.67 -0.75
N VAL A 31 -10.69 11.65 -1.44
CA VAL A 31 -9.34 11.54 -2.01
C VAL A 31 -8.33 11.35 -0.88
N VAL A 32 -7.37 10.46 -1.10
CA VAL A 32 -6.22 10.25 -0.22
C VAL A 32 -5.00 10.87 -0.89
N ASP A 33 -4.43 11.89 -0.26
CA ASP A 33 -3.24 12.57 -0.76
C ASP A 33 -1.99 11.72 -0.57
N LYS A 34 -1.14 11.70 -1.60
CA LYS A 34 0.16 11.03 -1.59
C LYS A 34 1.07 11.54 -2.72
N PRO A 35 2.39 11.38 -2.61
CA PRO A 35 3.34 11.98 -3.56
C PRO A 35 3.55 11.20 -4.87
N VAL A 36 3.04 9.96 -5.00
CA VAL A 36 3.33 9.11 -6.17
C VAL A 36 2.23 9.12 -7.22
N THR A 37 2.60 9.05 -8.50
CA THR A 37 1.70 9.16 -9.67
C THR A 37 1.57 7.86 -10.47
N SER A 38 2.40 6.86 -10.16
CA SER A 38 2.35 5.51 -10.72
C SER A 38 1.12 4.74 -10.22
N SER A 39 0.61 3.81 -11.03
CA SER A 39 -0.59 3.03 -10.68
C SER A 39 -0.37 2.21 -9.41
N ILE A 40 -1.33 2.25 -8.49
CA ILE A 40 -1.33 1.41 -7.29
C ILE A 40 -1.87 0.03 -7.66
N VAL A 41 -1.07 -1.01 -7.43
CA VAL A 41 -1.34 -2.37 -7.92
C VAL A 41 -1.74 -3.35 -6.82
N ALA A 42 -1.22 -3.17 -5.60
CA ALA A 42 -1.66 -3.94 -4.43
C ALA A 42 -1.66 -3.08 -3.17
N ALA A 43 -2.50 -3.45 -2.20
CA ALA A 43 -2.57 -2.83 -0.88
C ALA A 43 -2.98 -3.88 0.15
N ILE A 44 -2.42 -3.80 1.35
CA ILE A 44 -2.71 -4.69 2.49
C ILE A 44 -2.73 -3.92 3.80
N ARG A 45 -3.37 -4.49 4.81
CA ARG A 45 -3.22 -4.07 6.20
C ARG A 45 -2.30 -5.05 6.91
N LEU A 46 -1.29 -4.53 7.60
CA LEU A 46 -0.37 -5.31 8.42
C LEU A 46 -1.00 -5.63 9.78
N SER A 47 -0.47 -6.65 10.44
CA SER A 47 -0.86 -7.04 11.80
C SER A 47 -0.74 -5.91 12.83
N ASP A 48 0.22 -5.00 12.65
CA ASP A 48 0.42 -3.80 13.50
C ASP A 48 -0.58 -2.66 13.22
N GLY A 49 -1.47 -2.84 12.24
CA GLY A 49 -2.51 -1.88 11.88
C GLY A 49 -2.11 -0.86 10.81
N ARG A 50 -0.84 -0.77 10.43
CA ARG A 50 -0.41 0.05 9.28
C ARG A 50 -0.99 -0.49 7.99
N LEU A 51 -1.19 0.39 7.01
CA LEU A 51 -1.51 0.00 5.65
C LEU A 51 -0.27 0.11 4.79
N VAL A 52 -0.11 -0.84 3.87
CA VAL A 52 0.92 -0.82 2.85
C VAL A 52 0.25 -0.80 1.50
N ALA A 53 0.68 0.10 0.61
CA ALA A 53 0.33 0.10 -0.80
C ALA A 53 1.60 0.00 -1.64
N VAL A 54 1.53 -0.67 -2.79
CA VAL A 54 2.66 -0.74 -3.73
C VAL A 54 2.25 -0.27 -5.11
N SER A 55 3.17 0.39 -5.79
CA SER A 55 2.97 0.89 -7.15
C SER A 55 3.58 -0.03 -8.20
N ALA A 56 3.09 0.07 -9.44
CA ALA A 56 3.66 -0.64 -10.59
C ALA A 56 5.13 -0.25 -10.87
N ALA A 57 5.58 0.92 -10.39
CA ALA A 57 6.95 1.41 -10.56
C ALA A 57 7.92 0.89 -9.48
N GLY A 58 7.41 0.14 -8.49
CA GLY A 58 8.23 -0.43 -7.42
C GLY A 58 8.26 0.36 -6.13
N GLU A 59 7.40 1.38 -6.01
CA GLU A 59 7.33 2.19 -4.79
C GLU A 59 6.49 1.47 -3.73
N VAL A 60 6.94 1.49 -2.48
CA VAL A 60 6.17 1.06 -1.31
C VAL A 60 5.75 2.30 -0.53
N LEU A 61 4.46 2.38 -0.21
CA LEU A 61 3.86 3.44 0.58
C LEU A 61 3.26 2.88 1.86
N VAL A 62 3.39 3.62 2.94
CA VAL A 62 2.87 3.25 4.26
C VAL A 62 1.93 4.33 4.77
N SER A 63 0.82 3.89 5.37
CA SER A 63 -0.05 4.72 6.18
C SER A 63 -0.05 4.21 7.62
N SER A 64 0.15 5.12 8.56
CA SER A 64 0.03 4.86 10.00
C SER A 64 -1.21 5.53 10.61
N ASP A 65 -2.03 6.18 9.78
CA ASP A 65 -3.19 6.97 10.17
C ASP A 65 -4.48 6.40 9.57
N LYS A 66 -4.63 5.08 9.51
CA LYS A 66 -5.85 4.41 9.02
C LYS A 66 -6.24 4.81 7.59
N GLY A 67 -5.24 5.11 6.75
CA GLY A 67 -5.43 5.39 5.33
C GLY A 67 -5.85 6.81 5.00
N TYR A 68 -5.72 7.76 5.93
CA TYR A 68 -5.93 9.18 5.62
C TYR A 68 -4.77 9.74 4.78
N THR A 69 -3.53 9.31 5.04
CA THR A 69 -2.36 9.71 4.27
C THR A 69 -1.41 8.53 4.02
N PHE A 70 -0.64 8.59 2.93
CA PHE A 70 0.37 7.59 2.60
C PHE A 70 1.70 8.27 2.26
N ALA A 71 2.78 7.79 2.89
CA ALA A 71 4.14 8.26 2.64
C ALA A 71 4.98 7.14 2.01
N PRO A 72 5.85 7.44 1.03
CA PRO A 72 6.78 6.48 0.47
C PRO A 72 7.81 6.09 1.53
N VAL A 73 8.20 4.81 1.55
CA VAL A 73 9.28 4.31 2.40
C VAL A 73 10.44 3.80 1.55
N PRO A 74 11.70 4.11 1.91
CA PRO A 74 12.85 3.59 1.21
C PRO A 74 12.93 2.07 1.42
N ILE A 75 13.12 1.35 0.33
CA ILE A 75 13.32 -0.11 0.32
C ILE A 75 14.51 -0.44 -0.56
N GLU A 76 15.26 -1.48 -0.19
CA GLU A 76 16.34 -2.03 -1.01
C GLU A 76 15.78 -2.96 -2.09
N TYR A 77 14.94 -2.41 -2.97
CA TYR A 77 14.41 -3.12 -4.13
C TYR A 77 14.19 -2.17 -5.30
N VAL A 78 14.62 -2.59 -6.49
CA VAL A 78 14.46 -1.83 -7.74
C VAL A 78 13.86 -2.74 -8.82
N GLY A 79 12.59 -2.48 -9.13
CA GLY A 79 11.88 -3.16 -10.20
C GLY A 79 10.36 -3.00 -10.12
N PRO A 80 9.63 -3.41 -11.16
CA PRO A 80 8.17 -3.39 -11.15
C PRO A 80 7.60 -4.37 -10.12
N LEU A 81 6.61 -3.90 -9.35
CA LEU A 81 5.84 -4.72 -8.42
C LEU A 81 4.45 -5.01 -8.97
N SER A 82 3.89 -6.15 -8.54
CA SER A 82 2.52 -6.56 -8.83
C SER A 82 1.76 -7.02 -7.58
N SER A 83 2.47 -7.45 -6.54
CA SER A 83 1.86 -7.92 -5.29
C SER A 83 2.70 -7.59 -4.06
N VAL A 84 2.04 -7.58 -2.91
CA VAL A 84 2.64 -7.43 -1.59
C VAL A 84 1.93 -8.33 -0.59
N ALA A 85 2.69 -8.93 0.32
CA ALA A 85 2.17 -9.66 1.48
C ALA A 85 3.00 -9.32 2.72
N GLU A 86 2.40 -9.48 3.90
CA GLU A 86 3.14 -9.40 5.15
C GLU A 86 4.08 -10.61 5.26
N GLY A 87 5.36 -10.34 5.54
CA GLY A 87 6.37 -11.35 5.79
C GLY A 87 6.62 -11.53 7.30
N PRO A 88 7.42 -12.53 7.69
CA PRO A 88 7.76 -12.75 9.09
C PRO A 88 8.60 -11.60 9.67
N ALA A 89 8.55 -11.42 10.98
CA ALA A 89 9.42 -10.51 11.74
C ALA A 89 9.46 -9.05 11.20
N GLY A 90 8.30 -8.50 10.82
CA GLY A 90 8.19 -7.11 10.36
C GLY A 90 8.77 -6.87 8.96
N THR A 91 8.80 -7.90 8.12
CA THR A 91 9.20 -7.78 6.71
C THR A 91 7.99 -7.71 5.78
N LEU A 92 8.23 -7.29 4.54
CA LEU A 92 7.28 -7.45 3.43
C LEU A 92 7.82 -8.47 2.44
N LEU A 93 6.90 -9.24 1.85
CA LEU A 93 7.14 -10.03 0.65
C LEU A 93 6.63 -9.25 -0.55
N LEU A 94 7.54 -8.83 -1.42
CA LEU A 94 7.26 -8.07 -2.63
C LEU A 94 7.31 -8.99 -3.84
N GLY A 95 6.20 -9.12 -4.57
CA GLY A 95 6.13 -9.89 -5.81
C GLY A 95 6.24 -8.99 -7.03
N GLY A 96 7.05 -9.40 -8.00
CA GLY A 96 7.20 -8.70 -9.27
C GLY A 96 7.80 -9.59 -10.35
N LEU A 97 8.23 -8.99 -11.46
CA LEU A 97 8.80 -9.71 -12.61
C LEU A 97 10.11 -10.45 -12.31
N LYS A 98 10.77 -10.10 -11.19
CA LYS A 98 12.01 -10.73 -10.72
C LYS A 98 11.78 -11.80 -9.64
N GLY A 99 10.53 -12.19 -9.39
CA GLY A 99 10.16 -13.16 -8.37
C GLY A 99 9.68 -12.49 -7.07
N ILE A 100 9.85 -13.18 -5.94
CA ILE A 100 9.46 -12.71 -4.61
C ILE A 100 10.71 -12.24 -3.85
N HIS A 101 10.66 -11.02 -3.33
CA HIS A 101 11.75 -10.41 -2.56
C HIS A 101 11.27 -10.09 -1.15
N LYS A 102 12.05 -10.48 -0.15
CA LYS A 102 11.80 -10.10 1.24
C LYS A 102 12.53 -8.80 1.55
N VAL A 103 11.82 -7.77 2.01
CA VAL A 103 12.40 -6.49 2.42
C VAL A 103 12.03 -6.16 3.85
N ALA A 104 12.93 -5.51 4.58
CA ALA A 104 12.60 -4.95 5.89
C ALA A 104 11.74 -3.69 5.70
N LEU A 105 10.69 -3.54 6.50
CA LEU A 105 9.95 -2.29 6.55
C LEU A 105 10.60 -1.39 7.62
N PRO A 106 10.88 -0.11 7.33
CA PRO A 106 11.29 0.83 8.37
C PRO A 106 10.28 0.84 9.52
N ARG A 107 10.80 0.94 10.75
CA ARG A 107 9.96 1.10 11.95
C ARG A 107 9.40 2.50 12.03
#